data_AF-A0A0W1CUJ1-F1
#
_entry.id   AF-A0A0W1CUJ1-F1
#
_cell.length_a   1.000
_cell.length_b   1.000
_cell.length_c   1.000
_cell.angle_alpha   90.00
_cell.angle_beta   90.00
_cell.angle_gamma   90.00
#
_symmetry.space_group_name_H-M   'P 1'
#
loop_
_entity.id
_entity.type
_entity.pdbx_description
1 polymer ?
#
loop_
_entity_poly.entity_id
_entity_poly.type
_entity_poly.pdbx_seq_one_letter_code
_entity_poly.pdbx_strand_id
1 'polypeptide(L)'
;MAQNAAMRIVSISAELHVFDARVNYEEPLRFAVNFDDGSLIRLARMGDGEGVIIDRLPLEEPMNFEECGRTATFDVTERLDETLRNSEIHELLAIRSPSSKLIGLALARDGGERFCIWMDGGDEFHWGPESVLANWTWAPGGDGKIGSSIQV
;
A
#
# COMPACT_ATOMS: atom_id res chain seq x y z
N MET A 1 -28.22 4.49 4.24
CA MET A 1 -26.85 4.26 3.77
C MET A 1 -25.95 4.56 4.95
N ALA A 2 -25.25 3.57 5.50
CA ALA A 2 -24.32 3.81 6.59
C ALA A 2 -23.15 4.61 6.02
N GLN A 3 -22.92 5.82 6.52
CA GLN A 3 -21.65 6.50 6.28
C GLN A 3 -20.56 5.65 6.94
N ASN A 4 -19.56 5.22 6.17
CA ASN A 4 -18.34 4.72 6.77
C ASN A 4 -17.80 5.84 7.68
N ALA A 5 -17.53 5.51 8.94
CA ALA A 5 -16.88 6.47 9.83
C ALA A 5 -15.49 6.82 9.25
N ALA A 6 -15.13 8.10 9.31
CA ALA A 6 -13.78 8.53 8.96
C ALA A 6 -12.77 7.83 9.87
N MET A 7 -11.68 7.32 9.31
CA MET A 7 -10.59 6.68 10.04
C MET A 7 -9.33 7.53 9.90
N ARG A 8 -8.55 7.73 10.96
CA ARG A 8 -7.32 8.54 10.89
C ARG A 8 -6.09 7.66 10.77
N ILE A 9 -5.20 7.97 9.83
CA ILE A 9 -3.92 7.25 9.69
C ILE A 9 -3.02 7.61 10.87
N VAL A 10 -2.60 6.59 11.62
CA VAL A 10 -1.56 6.70 12.65
C VAL A 10 -0.18 6.48 12.03
N SER A 11 -0.05 5.43 11.22
CA SER A 11 1.20 5.07 10.54
C SER A 11 0.96 4.17 9.35
N ILE A 12 1.80 4.31 8.33
CA ILE A 12 1.99 3.31 7.28
C ILE A 12 3.32 2.63 7.54
N SER A 13 3.28 1.33 7.79
CA SER A 13 4.46 0.50 7.98
C SER A 13 4.72 -0.33 6.74
N ALA A 14 5.99 -0.60 6.46
CA ALA A 14 6.41 -1.50 5.39
C ALA A 14 7.29 -2.61 5.94
N GLU A 15 7.13 -3.81 5.38
CA GLU A 15 8.09 -4.90 5.54
C GLU A 15 9.15 -4.78 4.45
N LEU A 16 10.41 -4.68 4.87
CA LEU A 16 11.54 -4.35 4.01
C LEU A 16 12.68 -5.33 4.19
N HIS A 17 13.39 -5.59 3.10
CA HIS A 17 14.67 -6.27 3.17
C HIS A 17 15.74 -5.39 3.80
N VAL A 18 16.62 -6.03 4.57
CA VAL A 18 17.81 -5.43 5.16
C VAL A 18 19.02 -6.28 4.79
N PHE A 19 19.92 -5.70 4.00
CA PHE A 19 21.17 -6.31 3.56
C PHE A 19 22.34 -5.48 4.10
N ASP A 20 23.33 -6.12 4.73
CA ASP A 20 24.52 -5.44 5.29
C ASP A 20 24.18 -4.20 6.14
N ALA A 21 23.18 -4.35 7.02
CA ALA A 21 22.62 -3.29 7.86
C ALA A 21 22.01 -2.09 7.11
N ARG A 22 21.80 -2.18 5.79
CA ARG A 22 21.10 -1.19 4.97
C ARG A 22 19.70 -1.66 4.67
N VAL A 23 18.72 -0.79 4.93
CA VAL A 23 17.31 -1.06 4.65
C VAL A 23 17.02 -0.70 3.18
N ASN A 24 16.44 -1.63 2.43
CA ASN A 24 15.93 -1.36 1.08
C ASN A 24 14.52 -0.79 1.17
N TYR A 25 14.42 0.54 1.09
CA TYR A 25 13.13 1.23 1.11
C TYR A 25 12.41 1.28 -0.24
N GLU A 26 13.12 0.95 -1.32
CA GLU A 26 12.61 1.08 -2.68
C GLU A 26 11.80 -0.16 -3.09
N GLU A 27 12.00 -1.29 -2.42
CA GLU A 27 11.27 -2.54 -2.69
C GLU A 27 10.56 -3.09 -1.43
N PRO A 28 9.48 -2.43 -0.99
CA PRO A 28 8.60 -2.97 0.04
C PRO A 28 8.01 -4.33 -0.36
N LEU A 29 8.03 -5.30 0.57
CA LEU A 29 7.37 -6.59 0.37
C LEU A 29 5.87 -6.51 0.63
N ARG A 30 5.51 -5.71 1.64
CA ARG A 30 4.14 -5.51 2.13
C ARG A 30 4.02 -4.14 2.77
N PHE A 31 2.82 -3.61 2.76
CA PHE A 31 2.45 -2.40 3.52
C PHE A 31 1.35 -2.71 4.52
N ALA A 32 1.32 -1.97 5.62
CA ALA A 32 0.22 -1.93 6.57
C ALA A 32 -0.14 -0.48 6.89
N VAL A 33 -1.36 -0.08 6.59
CA VAL A 33 -1.95 1.19 7.02
C VAL A 33 -2.64 0.96 8.35
N ASN A 34 -2.15 1.63 9.39
CA ASN A 34 -2.66 1.53 10.76
C ASN A 34 -3.50 2.76 11.08
N PHE A 35 -4.69 2.54 11.63
CA PHE A 35 -5.64 3.58 11.96
C PHE A 35 -5.74 3.80 13.48
N ASP A 36 -6.29 4.93 13.88
CA ASP A 36 -6.42 5.36 15.28
C ASP A 36 -7.42 4.53 16.10
N ASP A 37 -8.39 3.90 15.45
CA ASP A 37 -9.30 2.93 16.06
C ASP A 37 -8.64 1.55 16.33
N GLY A 38 -7.35 1.41 15.99
CA GLY A 38 -6.59 0.17 16.12
C GLY A 38 -6.81 -0.81 14.97
N SER A 39 -7.62 -0.46 13.97
CA SER A 39 -7.74 -1.25 12.75
C SER A 39 -6.51 -1.11 11.85
N LEU A 40 -6.34 -2.09 10.98
CA LEU A 40 -5.19 -2.22 10.10
C LEU A 40 -5.68 -2.71 8.74
N ILE A 41 -5.07 -2.19 7.69
CA ILE A 41 -5.23 -2.69 6.32
C ILE A 41 -3.86 -3.03 5.77
N ARG A 42 -3.66 -4.30 5.45
CA ARG A 42 -2.44 -4.80 4.86
C ARG A 42 -2.59 -4.91 3.35
N LEU A 43 -1.58 -4.48 2.62
CA LEU A 43 -1.38 -4.79 1.21
C LEU A 43 -0.20 -5.75 1.11
N ALA A 44 -0.42 -6.90 0.47
CA ALA A 44 0.63 -7.87 0.21
C ALA A 44 0.57 -8.32 -1.25
N ARG A 45 1.73 -8.59 -1.85
CA ARG A 45 1.80 -9.18 -3.19
C ARG A 45 1.12 -10.55 -3.21
N MET A 46 0.32 -10.83 -4.24
CA MET A 46 -0.19 -12.17 -4.51
C MET A 46 0.95 -13.12 -4.91
N GLY A 47 0.82 -14.42 -4.61
CA GLY A 47 1.83 -15.41 -4.98
C GLY A 47 2.07 -15.56 -6.50
N ASP A 48 1.13 -15.07 -7.32
CA ASP A 48 1.25 -15.04 -8.79
C ASP A 48 1.98 -13.80 -9.33
N GLY A 49 2.39 -12.85 -8.46
CA GLY A 49 3.16 -11.65 -8.82
C GLY A 49 2.37 -10.57 -9.56
N GLU A 50 1.12 -10.83 -9.92
CA GLU A 50 0.37 -9.99 -10.87
C GLU A 50 -0.64 -9.05 -10.17
N GLY A 51 -0.69 -9.05 -8.84
CA GLY A 51 -1.65 -8.23 -8.09
C GLY A 51 -1.45 -8.29 -6.58
N VAL A 52 -2.43 -7.77 -5.85
CA VAL A 52 -2.35 -7.62 -4.39
C VAL A 52 -3.49 -8.32 -3.67
N ILE A 53 -3.17 -8.79 -2.47
CA ILE A 53 -4.09 -9.16 -1.42
C ILE A 53 -4.27 -7.95 -0.53
N ILE A 54 -5.52 -7.61 -0.21
CA ILE A 54 -5.86 -6.61 0.80
C ILE A 54 -6.64 -7.30 1.92
N ASP A 55 -6.11 -7.28 3.13
CA ASP A 55 -6.69 -7.94 4.30
C ASP A 55 -6.39 -7.16 5.61
N ARG A 56 -6.78 -7.72 6.76
CA ARG A 56 -6.50 -7.16 8.10
C ARG A 56 -5.45 -7.97 8.89
N LEU A 57 -4.68 -8.81 8.23
CA LEU A 57 -3.64 -9.58 8.91
C LEU A 57 -2.45 -8.67 9.23
N PRO A 58 -1.72 -8.93 10.33
CA PRO A 58 -0.51 -8.17 10.63
C PRO A 58 0.56 -8.37 9.55
N LEU A 59 1.55 -7.48 9.54
CA LEU A 59 2.81 -7.74 8.84
C LEU A 59 3.51 -8.96 9.47
N GLU A 60 4.29 -9.67 8.66
CA GLU A 60 5.01 -10.84 9.15
C GLU A 60 6.08 -10.43 10.15
N GLU A 61 6.38 -11.33 11.09
CA GLU A 61 7.47 -11.09 12.03
C GLU A 61 8.81 -11.01 11.28
N PRO A 62 9.71 -10.08 11.66
CA PRO A 62 11.04 -9.97 11.09
C PRO A 62 11.76 -11.33 11.05
N MET A 63 12.21 -11.74 9.86
CA MET A 63 12.89 -13.01 9.65
C MET A 63 14.35 -12.79 9.30
N ASN A 64 15.26 -13.54 9.93
CA ASN A 64 16.68 -13.50 9.62
C ASN A 64 17.05 -14.69 8.72
N PHE A 65 17.63 -14.39 7.56
CA PHE A 65 18.10 -15.34 6.56
C PHE A 65 19.63 -15.47 6.57
N GLU A 66 20.27 -15.12 7.68
CA GLU A 66 21.72 -15.21 7.89
C GLU A 66 22.50 -14.43 6.83
N GLU A 67 23.31 -15.11 6.01
CA GLU A 67 24.14 -14.52 4.96
C GLU A 67 23.30 -13.88 3.82
N CYS A 68 22.02 -14.21 3.73
CA CYS A 68 21.10 -13.65 2.74
C CYS A 68 20.33 -12.41 3.24
N GLY A 69 20.70 -11.86 4.40
CA GLY A 69 20.06 -10.68 4.98
C GLY A 69 18.87 -11.01 5.88
N ARG A 70 17.97 -10.05 6.09
CA ARG A 70 16.77 -10.21 6.94
C ARG A 70 15.61 -9.37 6.44
N THR A 71 14.39 -9.67 6.87
CA THR A 71 13.27 -8.72 6.80
C THR A 71 13.13 -7.98 8.13
N ALA A 72 12.61 -6.75 8.06
CA ALA A 72 12.21 -5.98 9.22
C ALA A 72 11.10 -4.99 8.86
N THR A 73 10.31 -4.60 9.85
CA THR A 73 9.21 -3.65 9.69
C THR A 73 9.66 -2.25 10.11
N PHE A 74 9.33 -1.25 9.30
CA PHE A 74 9.62 0.15 9.58
C PHE A 74 8.39 1.02 9.34
N ASP A 75 8.22 2.08 10.13
CA ASP A 75 7.28 3.16 9.79
C ASP A 75 7.87 3.95 8.62
N VAL A 76 7.14 3.97 7.50
CA VAL A 76 7.52 4.65 6.26
C VAL A 76 6.59 5.81 5.93
N THR A 77 5.68 6.20 6.83
CA THR A 77 4.65 7.22 6.58
C THR A 77 5.23 8.49 5.97
N GLU A 78 6.24 9.07 6.62
CA GLU A 78 6.88 10.33 6.20
C GLU A 78 7.74 10.16 4.94
N ARG A 79 8.19 8.94 4.66
CA ARG A 79 8.94 8.62 3.45
C ARG A 79 8.03 8.51 2.24
N LEU A 80 6.79 8.06 2.45
CA LEU A 80 5.77 7.97 1.41
C LEU A 80 5.20 9.36 1.08
N ASP A 81 4.75 10.10 2.09
CA ASP A 81 4.25 11.48 2.00
C ASP A 81 4.05 12.02 3.43
N GLU A 82 4.72 13.13 3.76
CA GLU A 82 4.69 13.76 5.10
C GLU A 82 3.28 14.16 5.55
N THR A 83 2.34 14.34 4.63
CA THR A 83 0.96 14.73 4.91
C THR A 83 0.08 13.55 5.34
N LEU A 84 0.54 12.30 5.19
CA LEU A 84 -0.27 11.13 5.48
C LEU A 84 -0.52 10.92 6.97
N ARG A 85 0.41 11.29 7.83
CA ARG A 85 0.23 11.14 9.28
C ARG A 85 -0.91 12.04 9.75
N ASN A 86 -1.84 11.47 10.52
CA ASN A 86 -3.07 12.12 10.98
C ASN A 86 -4.07 12.52 9.89
N SER A 87 -3.86 12.12 8.63
CA SER A 87 -4.87 12.31 7.59
C SER A 87 -6.12 11.50 7.90
N GLU A 88 -7.29 12.12 7.73
CA GLU A 88 -8.58 11.46 7.82
C GLU A 88 -8.94 10.81 6.48
N ILE A 89 -9.26 9.52 6.54
CA ILE A 89 -9.62 8.66 5.42
C ILE A 89 -11.10 8.33 5.54
N HIS A 90 -11.89 8.78 4.58
CA HIS A 90 -13.32 8.48 4.55
C HIS A 90 -13.64 7.22 3.76
N GLU A 91 -12.74 6.84 2.85
CA GLU A 91 -12.97 5.73 1.96
C GLU A 91 -11.67 5.06 1.52
N LEU A 92 -11.72 3.74 1.43
CA LEU A 92 -10.70 2.88 0.86
C LEU A 92 -11.19 2.43 -0.51
N LEU A 93 -10.45 2.71 -1.57
CA LEU A 93 -10.86 2.43 -2.96
C LEU A 93 -9.92 1.41 -3.59
N ALA A 94 -10.47 0.42 -4.28
CA ALA A 94 -9.67 -0.55 -5.02
C ALA A 94 -9.00 0.14 -6.22
N ILE A 95 -7.72 -0.16 -6.46
CA ILE A 95 -7.09 0.09 -7.76
C ILE A 95 -7.14 -1.22 -8.54
N ARG A 96 -7.70 -1.20 -9.76
CA ARG A 96 -7.90 -2.39 -10.58
C ARG A 96 -7.29 -2.26 -11.96
N SER A 97 -6.79 -3.38 -12.47
CA SER A 97 -6.37 -3.52 -13.86
C SER A 97 -7.56 -3.60 -14.83
N PRO A 98 -7.36 -3.53 -16.16
CA PRO A 98 -8.41 -3.75 -17.15
C PRO A 98 -9.11 -5.10 -17.04
N SER A 99 -8.38 -6.13 -16.60
CA SER A 99 -8.93 -7.48 -16.34
C SER A 99 -9.65 -7.57 -14.98
N SER A 100 -9.88 -6.44 -14.31
CA SER A 100 -10.51 -6.32 -12.98
C SER A 100 -9.71 -6.94 -11.83
N LYS A 101 -8.45 -7.31 -12.05
CA LYS A 101 -7.55 -7.78 -10.98
C LYS A 101 -7.27 -6.65 -10.01
N LEU A 102 -7.26 -6.96 -8.71
CA LEU A 102 -6.91 -6.01 -7.67
C LEU A 102 -5.39 -5.82 -7.67
N ILE A 103 -4.96 -4.58 -7.89
CA ILE A 103 -3.53 -4.25 -8.03
C ILE A 103 -3.09 -3.18 -7.04
N GLY A 104 -4.00 -2.59 -6.25
CA GLY A 104 -3.63 -1.59 -5.27
C GLY A 104 -4.79 -1.04 -4.47
N LEU A 105 -4.45 -0.04 -3.65
CA LEU A 105 -5.35 0.70 -2.78
C LEU A 105 -5.17 2.20 -2.99
N ALA A 106 -6.28 2.93 -3.06
CA ALA A 106 -6.30 4.38 -2.94
C ALA A 106 -6.98 4.78 -1.63
N LEU A 107 -6.35 5.70 -0.90
CA LEU A 107 -6.80 6.26 0.36
C LEU A 107 -7.47 7.61 0.06
N ALA A 108 -8.80 7.68 0.20
CA ALA A 108 -9.54 8.92 -0.03
C ALA A 108 -9.47 9.83 1.21
N ARG A 109 -8.65 10.88 1.10
CA ARG A 109 -8.43 11.89 2.13
C ARG A 109 -9.48 12.99 2.09
N ASP A 110 -9.80 13.59 3.24
CA ASP A 110 -10.61 14.81 3.24
C ASP A 110 -9.90 15.96 2.54
N GLY A 111 -10.63 16.71 1.71
CA GLY A 111 -10.14 17.96 1.09
C GLY A 111 -8.88 17.84 0.21
N GLY A 112 -8.43 16.64 -0.13
CA GLY A 112 -7.14 16.39 -0.77
C GLY A 112 -7.18 15.33 -1.87
N GLU A 113 -6.09 15.27 -2.63
CA GLU A 113 -5.88 14.21 -3.62
C GLU A 113 -5.72 12.86 -2.92
N ARG A 114 -6.20 11.78 -3.55
CA ARG A 114 -6.05 10.44 -3.00
C ARG A 114 -4.58 10.05 -2.99
N PHE A 115 -4.17 9.30 -1.97
CA PHE A 115 -2.86 8.66 -1.96
C PHE A 115 -3.01 7.20 -2.39
N CYS A 116 -2.20 6.77 -3.34
CA CYS A 116 -2.28 5.47 -3.98
C CYS A 116 -1.05 4.63 -3.65
N ILE A 117 -1.27 3.33 -3.44
CA ILE A 117 -0.24 2.29 -3.38
C ILE A 117 -0.67 1.19 -4.36
N TRP A 118 0.15 0.84 -5.35
CA TRP A 118 -0.22 -0.13 -6.39
C TRP A 118 0.97 -0.96 -6.87
N MET A 119 0.67 -2.05 -7.58
CA MET A 119 1.62 -2.82 -8.39
C MET A 119 1.31 -2.58 -9.87
N ASP A 120 2.33 -2.50 -10.70
CA ASP A 120 2.19 -2.24 -12.14
C ASP A 120 2.21 -3.50 -13.02
N GLY A 121 2.03 -4.67 -12.39
CA GLY A 121 2.17 -5.98 -13.03
C GLY A 121 3.59 -6.53 -13.00
N GLY A 122 4.55 -5.77 -12.46
CA GLY A 122 5.83 -6.26 -11.98
C GLY A 122 5.77 -6.68 -10.51
N ASP A 123 6.89 -7.21 -10.00
CA ASP A 123 7.04 -7.68 -8.63
C ASP A 123 7.20 -6.56 -7.58
N GLU A 124 6.98 -5.30 -7.97
CA GLU A 124 7.31 -4.09 -7.21
C GLU A 124 6.06 -3.28 -6.85
N PHE A 125 6.10 -2.67 -5.67
CA PHE A 125 5.11 -1.67 -5.27
C PHE A 125 5.55 -0.27 -5.68
N HIS A 126 4.57 0.51 -6.11
CA HIS A 126 4.66 1.94 -6.41
C HIS A 126 3.69 2.70 -5.52
N TRP A 127 3.97 3.98 -5.31
CA TRP A 127 3.12 4.84 -4.49
C TRP A 127 3.18 6.30 -4.92
N GLY A 128 2.17 7.06 -4.50
CA GLY A 128 2.11 8.49 -4.75
C GLY A 128 0.68 9.01 -4.86
N PRO A 129 0.50 10.31 -5.11
CA PRO A 129 -0.81 10.89 -5.34
C PRO A 129 -1.50 10.28 -6.57
N GLU A 130 -2.83 10.40 -6.65
CA GLU A 130 -3.65 9.93 -7.78
C GLU A 130 -3.13 10.40 -9.15
N SER A 131 -2.58 11.60 -9.25
CA SER A 131 -1.94 12.13 -10.45
C SER A 131 -0.69 11.36 -10.88
N VAL A 132 0.09 10.81 -9.95
CA VAL A 132 1.22 9.93 -10.28
C VAL A 132 0.71 8.61 -10.85
N LEU A 133 -0.32 8.02 -10.25
CA LEU A 133 -0.99 6.82 -10.80
C LEU A 133 -1.54 7.10 -12.22
N ALA A 134 -2.23 8.23 -12.40
CA ALA A 134 -2.86 8.59 -13.67
C ALA A 134 -1.86 8.82 -14.80
N ASN A 135 -0.62 9.24 -14.47
CA ASN A 135 0.46 9.46 -15.42
C ASN A 135 1.48 8.31 -15.44
N TRP A 136 1.20 7.21 -14.72
CA TRP A 136 2.13 6.08 -14.63
C TRP A 136 2.34 5.45 -16.00
N THR A 137 3.59 5.10 -16.30
CA THR A 137 3.92 4.37 -17.52
C THR A 137 3.82 2.87 -17.25
N TRP A 138 2.69 2.29 -17.62
CA TRP A 138 2.44 0.86 -17.45
C TRP A 138 3.22 0.01 -18.46
N ALA A 139 3.59 -1.20 -18.04
CA ALA A 139 4.06 -2.22 -18.97
C ALA A 139 3.02 -2.47 -20.09
N PRO A 140 3.43 -2.96 -21.29
CA PRO A 140 2.50 -3.17 -22.40
C PRO A 140 1.28 -4.01 -22.00
N GLY A 141 0.08 -3.45 -22.15
CA GLY A 141 -1.18 -4.11 -21.76
C GLY A 141 -1.61 -3.89 -20.31
N GLY A 142 -0.80 -3.20 -19.50
CA GLY A 142 -1.14 -2.72 -18.16
C GLY A 142 -1.88 -1.38 -18.19
N ASP A 143 -2.72 -1.18 -17.19
CA ASP A 143 -3.42 0.07 -16.84
C ASP A 143 -3.92 -0.13 -15.39
N GLY A 144 -4.20 0.95 -14.67
CA GLY A 144 -4.66 0.89 -13.30
C GLY A 144 -5.62 2.03 -13.01
N LYS A 145 -6.82 1.67 -12.57
CA LYS A 145 -7.89 2.65 -12.31
C LYS A 145 -8.42 2.51 -10.90
N ILE A 146 -8.58 3.65 -10.24
CA ILE A 146 -9.31 3.74 -8.99
C ILE A 146 -10.77 3.41 -9.29
N GLY A 147 -11.27 2.38 -8.61
CA GLY A 147 -12.60 1.83 -8.78
C GLY A 147 -13.46 2.05 -7.54
N SER A 148 -14.25 1.03 -7.21
CA SER A 148 -15.20 1.08 -6.10
C SER A 148 -14.52 1.02 -4.73
N SER A 149 -15.27 1.41 -3.71
CA SER A 149 -14.92 1.19 -2.31
C SER A 149 -14.65 -0.29 -2.03
N ILE A 150 -13.71 -0.54 -1.15
CA ILE A 150 -13.47 -1.86 -0.58
C ILE A 150 -13.96 -1.90 0.86
N GLN A 151 -14.56 -3.03 1.20
CA GLN A 151 -14.89 -3.41 2.56
C GLN A 151 -13.98 -4.59 2.86
N VAL A 152 -12.97 -4.33 3.69
CA VAL A 152 -12.03 -5.36 4.17
C VAL A 152 -12.57 -5.95 5.46
#